data_AF-A0A1F6EEG7-F1
#
_entry.id   AF-A0A1F6EEG7-F1
#
_cell.length_a   1.000
_cell.length_b   1.000
_cell.length_c   1.000
_cell.angle_alpha   90.00
_cell.angle_beta   90.00
_cell.angle_gamma   90.00
#
_symmetry.space_group_name_H-M   'P 1'
#
loop_
_entity.id
_entity.type
_entity.pdbx_description
1 polymer ?
#
loop_
_entity_poly.entity_id
_entity_poly.type
_entity_poly.pdbx_seq_one_letter_code
_entity_poly.pdbx_strand_id
1 'polypeptide(L)'
;MISLLRLCGSAYVAFFDFSVGAFAVFVLSRLFKVDPSVGKYLLGGILGLVPDFDVLYMYVRRGRVYDNHHELLTHRPLIMIPLLFLLAGFLGGLFWASVAATCLLLHYIHDSHGWGGGLGWLWPFSSRYYSFKGSIEKEKSRIERNRGKHNEWLAATWLTPTPQSVTEVCIGALLLGISLDDLFSWRIAVGLPFLSIVGAVGMWFCYSTVRPSPTTTR
;
A
#
# COMPACT_ATOMS: atom_id res chain seq x y z
N MET A 1 16.80 -4.74 17.07
CA MET A 1 16.75 -5.57 15.84
C MET A 1 15.32 -5.88 15.39
N ILE A 2 14.47 -6.54 16.21
CA ILE A 2 13.07 -6.86 15.81
C ILE A 2 12.27 -5.62 15.41
N SER A 3 12.38 -4.50 16.14
CA SER A 3 11.69 -3.26 15.78
C SER A 3 12.12 -2.70 14.42
N LEU A 4 13.40 -2.83 14.06
CA LEU A 4 13.91 -2.42 12.75
C LEU A 4 13.35 -3.31 11.64
N LEU A 5 13.33 -4.63 11.85
CA LEU A 5 12.73 -5.56 10.89
C LEU A 5 11.24 -5.27 10.67
N ARG A 6 10.49 -4.95 11.74
CA ARG A 6 9.10 -4.52 11.61
C ARG A 6 8.96 -3.24 10.80
N LEU A 7 9.82 -2.25 11.01
CA LEU A 7 9.82 -1.03 10.20
C LEU A 7 10.09 -1.35 8.71
N CYS A 8 11.07 -2.21 8.43
CA CYS A 8 11.33 -2.68 7.06
C CYS A 8 10.12 -3.41 6.47
N GLY A 9 9.47 -4.29 7.25
CA GLY A 9 8.26 -4.99 6.85
C GLY A 9 7.15 -4.00 6.47
N SER A 10 6.88 -3.00 7.32
CA SER A 10 5.90 -1.95 7.04
C SER A 10 6.26 -1.13 5.79
N ALA A 11 7.54 -0.85 5.57
CA ALA A 11 8.00 -0.18 4.35
C ALA A 11 7.74 -1.03 3.10
N TYR A 12 7.85 -2.36 3.18
CA TYR A 12 7.50 -3.25 2.08
C TYR A 12 5.99 -3.37 1.83
N VAL A 13 5.15 -3.22 2.87
CA VAL A 13 3.70 -3.08 2.68
C VAL A 13 3.43 -1.86 1.80
N ALA A 14 3.98 -0.70 2.16
CA ALA A 14 3.81 0.54 1.41
C ALA A 14 4.49 0.52 0.03
N PHE A 15 5.53 -0.30 -0.15
CA PHE A 15 6.31 -0.33 -1.39
C PHE A 15 5.46 -0.66 -2.61
N PHE A 16 4.49 -1.57 -2.48
CA PHE A 16 3.62 -1.96 -3.58
C PHE A 16 2.75 -0.79 -4.03
N ASP A 17 2.00 -0.17 -3.12
CA ASP A 17 1.12 0.96 -3.45
C ASP A 17 1.89 2.19 -3.94
N PHE A 18 3.09 2.42 -3.40
CA PHE A 18 3.99 3.44 -3.94
C PHE A 18 4.38 3.15 -5.40
N SER A 19 4.74 1.91 -5.71
CA SER A 19 5.13 1.50 -7.06
C SER A 19 3.95 1.58 -8.03
N VAL A 20 2.74 1.23 -7.58
CA VAL A 20 1.49 1.40 -8.33
C VAL A 20 1.22 2.88 -8.62
N GLY A 21 1.40 3.77 -7.64
CA GLY A 21 1.24 5.21 -7.82
C GLY A 21 2.24 5.81 -8.82
N ALA A 22 3.51 5.42 -8.74
CA ALA A 22 4.52 5.81 -9.73
C ALA A 22 4.16 5.31 -11.14
N PHE A 23 3.68 4.06 -11.24
CA PHE A 23 3.24 3.47 -12.50
C PHE A 23 2.00 4.14 -13.09
N ALA A 24 1.05 4.58 -12.25
CA ALA A 24 -0.10 5.35 -12.70
C ALA A 24 0.34 6.67 -13.37
N VAL A 25 1.34 7.35 -12.81
CA VAL A 25 1.92 8.57 -13.42
C VAL A 25 2.61 8.24 -14.74
N PHE A 26 3.34 7.14 -14.84
CA PHE A 26 3.94 6.69 -16.11
C PHE A 26 2.89 6.50 -17.21
N VAL A 27 1.82 5.75 -16.94
CA VAL A 27 0.74 5.50 -17.91
C VAL A 27 0.04 6.82 -18.30
N LEU A 28 -0.35 7.62 -17.30
CA LEU A 28 -1.09 8.86 -17.54
C LEU A 28 -0.24 9.93 -18.20
N SER A 29 1.08 9.97 -17.95
CA SER A 29 2.00 10.90 -18.63
C SER A 29 1.96 10.68 -20.14
N ARG A 30 1.91 9.42 -20.59
CA ARG A 30 1.80 9.07 -22.00
C ARG A 30 0.43 9.42 -22.59
N LEU A 31 -0.64 9.14 -21.84
CA LEU A 31 -2.01 9.45 -22.29
C LEU A 31 -2.26 10.97 -22.42
N PHE A 32 -1.75 11.76 -21.48
CA PHE A 32 -1.92 13.22 -21.44
C PHE A 32 -0.79 14.00 -22.14
N LYS A 33 0.23 13.30 -22.68
CA LYS A 33 1.43 13.90 -23.28
C LYS A 33 2.14 14.88 -22.33
N VAL A 34 2.24 14.49 -21.06
CA VAL A 34 2.95 15.24 -20.01
C VAL A 34 4.34 14.65 -19.85
N ASP A 35 5.37 15.49 -19.87
CA ASP A 35 6.75 15.01 -19.73
C ASP A 35 6.96 14.35 -18.35
N PRO A 36 7.52 13.13 -18.30
CA PRO A 36 7.82 12.48 -17.05
C PRO A 36 8.95 13.23 -16.31
N SER A 37 8.95 13.15 -14.99
CA SER A 37 10.07 13.64 -14.18
C SER A 37 10.09 12.91 -12.86
N VAL A 38 11.26 12.85 -12.22
CA VAL A 38 11.44 12.20 -10.91
C VAL A 38 10.42 12.72 -9.90
N GLY A 39 10.22 14.05 -9.82
CA GLY A 39 9.25 14.66 -8.92
C GLY A 39 7.81 14.20 -9.15
N LYS A 40 7.41 14.00 -10.42
CA LYS A 40 6.05 13.50 -10.74
C LYS A 40 5.85 12.06 -10.28
N TYR A 41 6.84 11.19 -10.47
CA TYR A 41 6.74 9.79 -10.01
C TYR A 41 6.78 9.67 -8.50
N LEU A 42 7.64 10.45 -7.82
CA LEU A 42 7.64 10.51 -6.36
C LEU A 42 6.28 10.98 -5.84
N LEU A 43 5.71 12.03 -6.42
CA LEU A 43 4.39 12.52 -6.02
C LEU A 43 3.29 11.49 -6.31
N GLY A 44 3.33 10.80 -7.45
CA GLY A 44 2.42 9.69 -7.75
C GLY A 44 2.50 8.56 -6.73
N GLY A 45 3.71 8.12 -6.39
CA GLY A 45 3.92 7.11 -5.36
C GLY A 45 3.41 7.56 -3.99
N ILE A 46 3.65 8.82 -3.60
CA ILE A 46 3.11 9.40 -2.36
C ILE A 46 1.57 9.44 -2.40
N LEU A 47 0.96 9.82 -3.54
CA LEU A 47 -0.49 9.82 -3.71
C LEU A 47 -1.09 8.41 -3.60
N GLY A 48 -0.38 7.38 -4.06
CA GLY A 48 -0.72 5.98 -3.83
C GLY A 48 -0.88 5.65 -2.35
N LEU A 49 -0.05 6.23 -1.49
CA LEU A 49 -0.04 5.98 -0.05
C LEU A 49 -1.01 6.84 0.78
N VAL A 50 -1.70 7.79 0.16
CA VAL A 50 -2.56 8.75 0.89
C VAL A 50 -3.61 8.08 1.77
N PRO A 51 -4.30 6.99 1.36
CA PRO A 51 -5.24 6.30 2.24
C PRO A 51 -4.63 5.89 3.58
N ASP A 52 -3.38 5.42 3.57
CA ASP A 52 -2.66 4.89 4.74
C ASP A 52 -1.94 5.97 5.57
N PHE A 53 -2.08 7.25 5.23
CA PHE A 53 -1.50 8.33 6.04
C PHE A 53 -2.08 8.38 7.46
N ASP A 54 -3.26 7.82 7.66
CA ASP A 54 -3.85 7.63 8.99
C ASP A 54 -3.02 6.68 9.87
N VAL A 55 -2.42 5.63 9.31
CA VAL A 55 -1.49 4.73 10.00
C VAL A 55 -0.25 5.48 10.47
N LEU A 56 0.32 6.34 9.61
CA LEU A 56 1.45 7.19 9.98
C LEU A 56 1.06 8.14 11.12
N TYR A 57 -0.11 8.79 11.02
CA TYR A 57 -0.62 9.66 12.08
C TYR A 57 -0.81 8.91 13.41
N MET A 58 -1.35 7.69 13.39
CA MET A 58 -1.48 6.85 14.58
C MET A 58 -0.12 6.55 15.21
N TYR A 59 0.86 6.20 14.39
CA TYR A 59 2.22 5.90 14.83
C TYR A 59 2.92 7.13 15.43
N VAL A 60 2.85 8.29 14.78
CA VAL A 60 3.42 9.54 15.30
C VAL A 60 2.76 9.93 16.62
N ARG A 61 1.43 9.77 16.74
CA ARG A 61 0.69 10.20 17.93
C ARG A 61 0.86 9.27 19.14
N ARG A 62 0.95 7.95 18.93
CA ARG A 62 0.92 6.96 20.03
C ARG A 62 2.06 5.95 20.01
N GLY A 63 3.00 6.05 19.07
CA GLY A 63 4.11 5.10 18.89
C GLY A 63 3.67 3.70 18.44
N ARG A 64 2.40 3.52 18.07
CA ARG A 64 1.81 2.25 17.64
C ARG A 64 0.57 2.49 16.78
N VAL A 65 0.29 1.57 15.86
CA VAL A 65 -1.00 1.52 15.17
C VAL A 65 -2.07 1.07 16.17
N TYR A 66 -3.15 1.84 16.30
CA TYR A 66 -4.26 1.57 17.19
C TYR A 66 -5.57 1.73 16.41
N ASP A 67 -6.56 0.89 16.69
CA ASP A 67 -7.83 0.82 15.94
C ASP A 67 -7.71 0.30 14.48
N ASN A 68 -8.88 0.15 13.85
CA ASN A 68 -9.05 -0.32 12.48
C ASN A 68 -9.06 0.89 11.54
N HIS A 69 -7.91 1.24 10.96
CA HIS A 69 -7.75 2.43 10.12
C HIS A 69 -8.65 2.45 8.86
N HIS A 70 -9.05 1.29 8.34
CA HIS A 70 -10.06 1.18 7.26
C HIS A 70 -11.47 1.65 7.70
N GLU A 71 -11.68 1.99 8.97
CA GLU A 71 -12.91 2.64 9.43
C GLU A 71 -12.87 4.16 9.30
N LEU A 72 -11.69 4.73 9.08
CA LEU A 72 -11.48 6.16 8.93
C LEU A 72 -11.94 6.65 7.57
N LEU A 73 -12.11 7.96 7.49
CA LEU A 73 -12.62 8.63 6.30
C LEU A 73 -11.71 8.40 5.07
N THR A 74 -10.41 8.29 5.29
CA THR A 74 -9.37 7.97 4.30
C THR A 74 -9.63 6.66 3.54
N HIS A 75 -10.44 5.76 4.11
CA HIS A 75 -10.82 4.47 3.52
C HIS A 75 -12.32 4.41 3.17
N ARG A 76 -12.85 5.54 2.68
CA ARG A 76 -14.21 5.69 2.14
C ARG A 76 -14.15 6.07 0.66
N PRO A 77 -14.08 5.07 -0.25
CA PRO A 77 -13.80 5.32 -1.66
C PRO A 77 -14.77 6.33 -2.31
N LEU A 78 -16.06 6.23 -2.02
CA LEU A 78 -17.10 7.09 -2.58
C LEU A 78 -16.95 8.57 -2.20
N ILE A 79 -16.23 8.86 -1.11
CA ILE A 79 -15.98 10.23 -0.64
C ILE A 79 -14.57 10.69 -1.02
N MET A 80 -13.57 9.84 -0.76
CA MET A 80 -12.17 10.22 -0.94
C MET A 80 -11.76 10.33 -2.39
N ILE A 81 -12.26 9.46 -3.29
CA ILE A 81 -11.92 9.55 -4.72
C ILE A 81 -12.41 10.88 -5.31
N PRO A 82 -13.70 11.27 -5.20
CA PRO A 82 -14.16 12.55 -5.72
C PRO A 82 -13.46 13.74 -5.06
N LEU A 83 -13.25 13.70 -3.74
CA LEU A 83 -12.59 14.78 -3.02
C LEU A 83 -11.16 15.03 -3.53
N LEU A 84 -10.34 13.96 -3.63
CA LEU A 84 -8.97 14.07 -4.10
C LEU A 84 -8.88 14.33 -5.60
N PHE A 85 -9.81 13.80 -6.40
CA PHE A 85 -9.91 14.14 -7.82
C PHE A 85 -10.13 15.64 -8.01
N LEU A 86 -11.10 16.23 -7.29
CA LEU A 86 -11.40 17.66 -7.38
C LEU A 86 -10.25 18.51 -6.85
N LEU A 87 -9.67 18.14 -5.71
CA LEU A 87 -8.55 18.89 -5.13
C LEU A 87 -7.30 18.85 -6.02
N ALA A 88 -6.90 17.66 -6.49
CA ALA A 88 -5.75 17.52 -7.38
C ALA A 88 -6.02 18.17 -8.75
N GLY A 89 -7.26 18.12 -9.23
CA GLY A 89 -7.70 18.80 -10.44
C GLY A 89 -7.61 20.32 -10.32
N PHE A 90 -8.00 20.89 -9.19
CA PHE A 90 -7.88 22.31 -8.92
C PHE A 90 -6.41 22.76 -8.87
N LEU A 91 -5.53 21.97 -8.26
CA LEU A 91 -4.11 22.32 -8.08
C LEU A 91 -3.24 22.04 -9.31
N GLY A 92 -3.61 21.06 -10.13
CA GLY A 92 -2.73 20.51 -11.18
C GLY A 92 -3.43 20.11 -12.47
N GLY A 93 -4.71 20.44 -12.63
CA GLY A 93 -5.50 20.12 -13.82
C GLY A 93 -5.88 18.64 -13.94
N LEU A 94 -6.48 18.29 -15.08
CA LEU A 94 -7.09 16.97 -15.30
C LEU A 94 -6.07 15.82 -15.21
N PHE A 95 -4.81 16.05 -15.54
CA PHE A 95 -3.74 15.07 -15.39
C PHE A 95 -3.61 14.62 -13.92
N TRP A 96 -3.44 15.57 -12.99
CA TRP A 96 -3.28 15.25 -11.57
C TRP A 96 -4.59 14.77 -10.93
N ALA A 97 -5.74 15.25 -11.39
CA ALA A 97 -7.04 14.68 -11.01
C ALA A 97 -7.11 13.18 -11.33
N SER A 98 -6.72 12.81 -12.56
CA SER A 98 -6.69 11.43 -13.04
C SER A 98 -5.69 10.58 -12.25
N VAL A 99 -4.48 11.10 -12.02
CA VAL A 99 -3.46 10.40 -11.21
C VAL A 99 -4.00 10.12 -9.80
N ALA A 100 -4.56 11.13 -9.13
CA ALA A 100 -5.09 10.97 -7.77
C ALA A 100 -6.22 9.94 -7.72
N ALA A 101 -7.21 10.02 -8.62
CA ALA A 101 -8.31 9.06 -8.66
C ALA A 101 -7.83 7.64 -8.98
N THR A 102 -6.91 7.48 -9.93
CA THR A 102 -6.33 6.17 -10.26
C THR A 102 -5.55 5.58 -9.09
N CYS A 103 -4.72 6.39 -8.42
CA CYS A 103 -3.96 5.96 -7.24
C CYS A 103 -4.88 5.46 -6.12
N LEU A 104 -5.88 6.28 -5.73
CA LEU A 104 -6.83 5.91 -4.69
C LEU A 104 -7.64 4.67 -5.07
N LEU A 105 -8.13 4.60 -6.31
CA LEU A 105 -8.92 3.46 -6.79
C LEU A 105 -8.11 2.16 -6.70
N LEU A 106 -6.86 2.17 -7.17
CA LEU A 106 -6.00 0.98 -7.15
C LEU A 106 -5.63 0.57 -5.71
N HIS A 107 -5.34 1.53 -4.83
CA HIS A 107 -5.12 1.26 -3.40
C HIS A 107 -6.35 0.59 -2.76
N TYR A 108 -7.55 1.13 -2.99
CA TYR A 108 -8.76 0.52 -2.42
C TYR A 108 -9.09 -0.85 -3.02
N ILE A 109 -8.76 -1.09 -4.28
CA ILE A 109 -8.86 -2.42 -4.89
C ILE A 109 -7.89 -3.38 -4.19
N HIS A 110 -6.65 -2.95 -3.94
CA HIS A 110 -5.64 -3.71 -3.23
C HIS A 110 -6.11 -4.07 -1.80
N ASP A 111 -6.59 -3.10 -1.03
CA ASP A 111 -7.17 -3.31 0.31
C ASP A 111 -8.40 -4.22 0.32
N SER A 112 -9.14 -4.28 -0.79
CA SER A 112 -10.30 -5.16 -0.95
C SER A 112 -9.93 -6.62 -1.21
N HIS A 113 -8.69 -6.87 -1.66
CA HIS A 113 -8.10 -8.21 -1.79
C HIS A 113 -7.42 -8.67 -0.49
N GLY A 114 -6.92 -7.72 0.31
CA GLY A 114 -6.15 -7.97 1.54
C GLY A 114 -6.85 -8.77 2.64
N TRP A 115 -6.06 -9.19 3.62
CA TRP A 115 -6.54 -9.90 4.81
C TRP A 115 -7.32 -8.98 5.74
N GLY A 116 -8.64 -9.02 5.63
CA GLY A 116 -9.53 -8.52 6.67
C GLY A 116 -10.67 -7.68 6.11
N GLY A 117 -11.89 -8.18 6.27
CA GLY A 117 -13.17 -7.50 6.28
C GLY A 117 -13.61 -6.52 5.17
N GLY A 118 -12.78 -6.20 4.17
CA GLY A 118 -13.16 -5.37 3.00
C GLY A 118 -13.17 -3.84 3.21
N LEU A 119 -13.73 -3.08 2.28
CA LEU A 119 -13.87 -1.63 2.42
C LEU A 119 -15.32 -1.19 2.35
N GLY A 120 -15.65 -0.10 3.03
CA GLY A 120 -16.95 0.56 2.94
C GLY A 120 -17.13 1.30 1.63
N TRP A 121 -17.09 0.59 0.49
CA TRP A 121 -17.18 1.17 -0.86
C TRP A 121 -18.40 2.05 -1.06
N LEU A 122 -19.53 1.67 -0.45
CA LEU A 122 -20.82 2.37 -0.59
C LEU A 122 -21.18 3.23 0.64
N TRP A 123 -20.25 3.46 1.56
CA TRP A 123 -20.47 4.38 2.66
C TRP A 123 -20.62 5.82 2.13
N PRO A 124 -21.54 6.66 2.64
CA PRO A 124 -22.38 6.48 3.84
C PRO A 124 -23.72 5.79 3.60
N PHE A 125 -24.04 5.38 2.37
CA PHE A 125 -25.33 4.77 2.01
C PHE A 125 -25.48 3.32 2.47
N SER A 126 -24.36 2.66 2.79
CA SER A 126 -24.33 1.29 3.31
C SER A 126 -23.30 1.16 4.43
N SER A 127 -23.63 0.37 5.45
CA SER A 127 -22.72 -0.05 6.52
C SER A 127 -21.96 -1.35 6.19
N ARG A 128 -22.20 -1.93 5.01
CA ARG A 128 -21.51 -3.15 4.57
C ARG A 128 -20.11 -2.84 4.07
N TYR A 129 -19.20 -3.77 4.34
CA TYR A 129 -17.84 -3.75 3.85
C TYR A 129 -17.69 -4.83 2.78
N TYR A 130 -17.08 -4.47 1.66
CA TYR A 130 -17.00 -5.31 0.46
C TYR A 130 -15.54 -5.71 0.21
N SER A 131 -15.33 -6.98 -0.06
CA SER A 131 -14.05 -7.59 -0.46
C SER A 131 -14.29 -8.52 -1.65
N PHE A 132 -13.22 -9.08 -2.22
CA PHE A 132 -13.37 -10.10 -3.26
C PHE A 132 -13.96 -11.43 -2.75
N LYS A 133 -14.02 -11.62 -1.44
CA LYS A 133 -14.67 -12.78 -0.80
C LYS A 133 -16.16 -12.55 -0.51
N GLY A 134 -16.68 -11.36 -0.81
CA GLY A 134 -18.08 -10.98 -0.56
C GLY A 134 -18.21 -9.77 0.37
N SER A 135 -19.43 -9.53 0.83
CA SER A 135 -19.76 -8.42 1.73
C SER A 135 -20.05 -8.91 3.15
N ILE A 136 -19.54 -8.19 4.15
CA ILE A 136 -19.83 -8.46 5.56
C ILE A 136 -20.29 -7.19 6.29
N GLU A 137 -20.91 -7.38 7.46
CA GLU A 137 -21.30 -6.27 8.33
C GLU A 137 -20.07 -5.63 8.99
N LYS A 138 -20.12 -4.31 9.22
CA LYS A 138 -19.04 -3.54 9.84
C LYS A 138 -18.52 -4.16 11.14
N GLU A 139 -19.40 -4.59 12.04
CA GLU A 139 -18.98 -5.14 13.34
C GLU A 139 -18.22 -6.46 13.18
N LYS A 140 -18.66 -7.34 12.27
CA LYS A 140 -17.95 -8.58 11.95
C LYS A 140 -16.59 -8.29 11.30
N SER A 141 -16.54 -7.33 10.38
CA SER A 141 -15.28 -6.84 9.79
C SER A 141 -14.29 -6.35 10.86
N ARG A 142 -14.79 -5.64 11.87
CA ARG A 142 -13.97 -5.12 12.96
C ARG A 142 -13.42 -6.24 13.84
N ILE A 143 -14.25 -7.23 14.17
CA ILE A 143 -13.84 -8.40 14.95
C ILE A 143 -12.78 -9.22 14.19
N GLU A 144 -12.98 -9.49 12.90
CA GLU A 144 -12.03 -10.24 12.08
C GLU A 144 -10.65 -9.57 12.00
N ARG A 145 -10.61 -8.23 11.91
CA ARG A 145 -9.34 -7.49 11.89
C ARG A 145 -8.70 -7.34 13.25
N ASN A 146 -9.48 -7.05 14.29
CA ASN A 146 -8.96 -6.91 15.65
C ASN A 146 -8.39 -8.21 16.21
N ARG A 147 -8.77 -9.37 15.64
CA ARG A 147 -8.18 -10.67 15.97
C ARG A 147 -6.71 -10.81 15.55
N GLY A 148 -6.26 -10.05 14.55
CA GLY A 148 -4.85 -9.98 14.17
C GLY A 148 -4.20 -8.77 14.81
N LYS A 149 -3.34 -8.93 15.83
CA LYS A 149 -2.49 -7.80 16.24
C LYS A 149 -1.64 -7.44 15.02
N HIS A 150 -1.64 -6.17 14.60
CA HIS A 150 -0.89 -5.72 13.40
C HIS A 150 0.54 -6.29 13.32
N ASN A 151 1.24 -6.37 14.45
CA ASN A 151 2.58 -6.97 14.53
C ASN A 151 2.62 -8.49 14.24
N GLU A 152 1.59 -9.24 14.62
CA GLU A 152 1.46 -10.67 14.34
C GLU A 152 1.18 -10.90 12.85
N TRP A 153 0.28 -10.09 12.26
CA TRP A 153 0.04 -10.11 10.81
C TRP A 153 1.30 -9.75 10.02
N LEU A 154 1.98 -8.66 10.39
CA LEU A 154 3.21 -8.22 9.73
C LEU A 154 4.30 -9.31 9.84
N ALA A 155 4.43 -9.93 11.01
CA ALA A 155 5.34 -11.04 11.24
C ALA A 155 5.00 -12.30 10.42
N ALA A 156 3.72 -12.60 10.25
CA ALA A 156 3.25 -13.79 9.55
C ALA A 156 3.24 -13.65 8.03
N THR A 157 3.02 -12.44 7.52
CA THR A 157 2.83 -12.16 6.08
C THR A 157 4.06 -11.52 5.45
N TRP A 158 4.64 -10.51 6.08
CA TRP A 158 5.62 -9.61 5.46
C TRP A 158 7.06 -9.84 5.89
N LEU A 159 7.28 -10.29 7.13
CA LEU A 159 8.61 -10.66 7.62
C LEU A 159 9.03 -12.09 7.20
N THR A 160 8.16 -12.78 6.46
CA THR A 160 8.39 -14.12 5.91
C THR A 160 8.05 -14.14 4.41
N PRO A 161 8.62 -15.07 3.63
CA PRO A 161 8.33 -15.20 2.20
C PRO A 161 6.99 -15.92 1.98
N THR A 162 5.88 -15.24 2.27
CA THR A 162 4.55 -15.76 1.93
C THR A 162 4.26 -15.54 0.45
N PRO A 163 3.31 -16.29 -0.15
CA PRO A 163 2.89 -16.03 -1.53
C PRO A 163 2.50 -14.57 -1.74
N GLN A 164 1.80 -13.96 -0.77
CA GLN A 164 1.42 -12.56 -0.83
C GLN A 164 2.64 -11.62 -0.87
N SER A 165 3.54 -11.70 0.11
CA SER A 165 4.69 -10.78 0.16
C SER A 165 5.64 -10.96 -1.02
N VAL A 166 5.84 -12.19 -1.51
CA VAL A 166 6.63 -12.46 -2.71
C VAL A 166 5.97 -11.83 -3.94
N THR A 167 4.67 -12.06 -4.14
CA THR A 167 3.94 -11.51 -5.30
C THR A 167 3.95 -9.99 -5.29
N GLU A 168 3.62 -9.35 -4.17
CA GLU A 168 3.54 -7.88 -4.10
C GLU A 168 4.93 -7.23 -4.24
N VAL A 169 5.99 -7.79 -3.66
CA VAL A 169 7.36 -7.27 -3.87
C VAL A 169 7.79 -7.41 -5.32
N CYS A 170 7.56 -8.58 -5.95
CA CYS A 170 7.95 -8.80 -7.34
C CYS A 170 7.18 -7.92 -8.32
N ILE A 171 5.85 -7.80 -8.15
CA ILE A 171 5.03 -6.93 -9.01
C ILE A 171 5.39 -5.46 -8.76
N GLY A 172 5.51 -5.02 -7.50
CA GLY A 172 5.91 -3.66 -7.18
C GLY A 172 7.26 -3.30 -7.79
N ALA A 173 8.25 -4.20 -7.67
CA ALA A 173 9.57 -4.03 -8.29
C ALA A 173 9.47 -3.92 -9.82
N LEU A 174 8.69 -4.79 -10.47
CA LEU A 174 8.46 -4.72 -11.92
C LEU A 174 7.82 -3.39 -12.35
N LEU A 175 6.75 -2.96 -11.67
CA LEU A 175 6.05 -1.71 -11.96
C LEU A 175 6.95 -0.48 -11.79
N LEU A 176 7.74 -0.47 -10.72
CA LEU A 176 8.73 0.58 -10.48
C LEU A 176 9.79 0.60 -11.60
N GLY A 177 10.30 -0.57 -12.00
CA GLY A 177 11.28 -0.68 -13.07
C GLY A 177 10.77 -0.14 -14.41
N ILE A 178 9.56 -0.53 -14.80
CA ILE A 178 8.89 -0.04 -16.01
C ILE A 178 8.73 1.48 -15.94
N SER A 179 8.31 2.01 -14.80
CA SER A 179 8.12 3.46 -14.63
C SER A 179 9.44 4.21 -14.82
N LEU A 180 10.54 3.70 -14.25
CA LEU A 180 11.85 4.36 -14.26
C LEU A 180 12.57 4.34 -15.62
N ASP A 181 12.18 3.48 -16.55
CA ASP A 181 12.78 3.39 -17.89
C ASP A 181 12.69 4.71 -18.67
N ASP A 182 11.59 5.45 -18.49
CA ASP A 182 11.39 6.76 -19.14
C ASP A 182 12.27 7.88 -18.55
N LEU A 183 12.90 7.66 -17.38
CA LEU A 183 13.66 8.70 -16.66
C LEU A 183 15.17 8.45 -16.60
N PHE A 184 15.57 7.19 -16.64
CA PHE A 184 16.93 6.78 -16.34
C PHE A 184 17.42 5.72 -17.33
N SER A 185 18.72 5.45 -17.32
CA SER A 185 19.25 4.32 -18.11
C SER A 185 18.63 2.98 -17.66
N TRP A 186 18.56 2.01 -18.57
CA TRP A 186 18.09 0.64 -18.28
C TRP A 186 18.77 0.02 -17.05
N ARG A 187 20.03 0.39 -16.76
CA ARG A 187 20.77 -0.09 -15.59
C ARG A 187 20.11 0.32 -14.27
N ILE A 188 19.56 1.54 -14.20
CA ILE A 188 18.85 2.04 -13.03
C ILE A 188 17.44 1.42 -12.99
N ALA A 189 16.76 1.39 -14.13
CA ALA A 189 15.42 0.80 -14.26
C ALA A 189 15.38 -0.69 -13.86
N VAL A 190 16.46 -1.44 -14.08
CA VAL A 190 16.60 -2.84 -13.63
C VAL A 190 17.22 -2.92 -12.23
N GLY A 191 18.24 -2.11 -11.95
CA GLY A 191 19.02 -2.18 -10.72
C GLY A 191 18.22 -1.86 -9.47
N LEU A 192 17.38 -0.81 -9.48
CA LEU A 192 16.59 -0.43 -8.31
C LEU A 192 15.54 -1.49 -7.93
N PRO A 193 14.71 -2.01 -8.86
CA PRO A 193 13.84 -3.15 -8.59
C PRO A 193 14.57 -4.37 -8.03
N PHE A 194 15.73 -4.71 -8.61
CA PHE A 194 16.54 -5.83 -8.13
C PHE A 194 17.00 -5.63 -6.68
N LEU A 195 17.44 -4.43 -6.33
CA LEU A 195 17.82 -4.09 -4.95
C LEU A 195 16.63 -4.19 -3.98
N SER A 196 15.42 -3.81 -4.40
CA SER A 196 14.22 -3.99 -3.58
C SER A 196 13.94 -5.46 -3.28
N ILE A 197 14.11 -6.36 -4.26
CA ILE A 197 13.95 -7.81 -4.09
C ILE A 197 15.04 -8.37 -3.16
N VAL A 198 16.30 -8.02 -3.40
CA VAL A 198 17.42 -8.45 -2.53
C VAL A 198 17.21 -7.97 -1.09
N GLY A 199 16.73 -6.73 -0.90
CA GLY A 199 16.39 -6.21 0.42
C GLY A 199 15.29 -7.01 1.13
N ALA A 200 14.26 -7.45 0.41
CA ALA A 200 13.18 -8.24 0.97
C ALA A 200 13.67 -9.63 1.41
N VAL A 201 14.48 -10.28 0.56
CA VAL A 201 15.12 -11.57 0.88
C VAL A 201 16.05 -11.43 2.09
N GLY A 202 16.86 -10.38 2.14
CA GLY A 202 17.73 -10.09 3.28
C GLY A 202 16.93 -9.88 4.57
N MET A 203 15.81 -9.15 4.51
CA MET A 203 14.90 -8.97 5.64
C MET A 203 14.32 -10.31 6.11
N TRP A 204 13.83 -11.16 5.21
CA TRP A 204 13.28 -12.48 5.55
C TRP A 204 14.33 -13.38 6.20
N PHE A 205 15.56 -13.39 5.66
CA PHE A 205 16.67 -14.14 6.24
C PHE A 205 16.99 -13.64 7.66
N CYS A 206 17.16 -12.33 7.85
CA CYS A 206 17.39 -11.73 9.15
C CYS A 206 16.25 -11.99 10.14
N TYR A 207 14.99 -12.00 9.69
CA TYR A 207 13.87 -12.33 10.56
C TYR A 207 13.89 -13.81 10.99
N SER A 208 14.24 -14.72 10.07
CA SER A 208 14.31 -16.15 10.36
C SER A 208 15.34 -16.51 11.44
N THR A 209 16.42 -15.74 11.59
CA THR A 209 17.48 -15.98 12.57
C THR A 209 17.18 -15.40 13.95
N VAL A 210 16.24 -14.45 14.05
CA VAL A 210 15.97 -13.69 15.29
C VAL A 210 14.58 -13.92 15.85
N ARG A 211 13.68 -14.53 15.06
CA ARG A 211 12.33 -14.85 15.51
C ARG A 211 12.41 -15.80 16.71
N PRO A 212 11.62 -15.57 17.78
CA PRO A 212 11.56 -16.52 18.89
C PRO A 212 11.15 -17.89 18.35
N SER A 213 11.84 -18.95 18.78
CA SER A 213 11.34 -20.31 18.59
C SER A 213 9.91 -20.34 19.14
N PRO A 214 8.93 -20.94 18.43
CA PRO A 214 7.60 -21.11 18.99
C PRO A 214 7.78 -21.86 20.31
N THR A 215 7.54 -21.17 21.42
CA THR A 215 7.54 -21.81 22.74
C THR A 215 6.54 -22.94 22.62
N THR A 216 7.05 -24.18 22.68
CA THR A 216 6.24 -25.39 22.77
C THR A 216 5.42 -25.27 24.04
N THR A 217 4.26 -24.66 23.91
CA THR A 217 3.18 -24.70 24.90
C THR A 217 2.68 -26.13 24.85
N ARG A 218 3.35 -26.99 25.63
CA ARG A 218 2.85 -28.31 26.02
C ARG A 218 1.74 -28.13 27.03
#